data_AF-A0A7V9I9S0-F1
#
_entry.id   AF-A0A7V9I9S0-F1
#
_cell.length_a   1.000
_cell.length_b   1.000
_cell.length_c   1.000
_cell.angle_alpha   90.00
_cell.angle_beta   90.00
_cell.angle_gamma   90.00
#
_symmetry.space_group_name_H-M   'P 1'
#
loop_
_entity.id
_entity.type
_entity.pdbx_description
1 polymer ?
#
loop_
_entity_poly.entity_id
_entity_poly.type
_entity_poly.pdbx_seq_one_letter_code
_entity_poly.pdbx_strand_id
1 'polypeptide(L)' 'QLAQREGLFVGQSSGAALKGALDVATESERGVIVVLLPDGGARYLSTALWK' A
#
# COMPACT_ATOMS: atom_id res chain seq x y z
N GLN A 1 7.06 1.04 4.54
CA GLN A 1 7.20 -0.43 4.49
C GLN A 1 7.18 -0.94 3.05
N LEU A 2 6.14 -0.65 2.26
CA LEU A 2 6.02 -1.08 0.85
C LEU A 2 7.29 -0.85 -0.01
N ALA A 3 7.81 0.38 -0.07
CA ALA A 3 9.00 0.66 -0.89
C ALA A 3 10.28 -0.03 -0.36
N GLN A 4 10.47 -0.07 0.95
CA GLN A 4 11.70 -0.56 1.58
C GLN A 4 11.76 -2.10 1.70
N ARG A 5 10.62 -2.77 1.90
CA ARG A 5 10.55 -4.22 2.16
C ARG A 5 10.06 -5.00 0.95
N GLU A 6 9.08 -4.46 0.23
CA GLU A 6 8.43 -5.15 -0.90
C GLU A 6 8.93 -4.65 -2.26
N GLY A 7 9.76 -3.60 -2.30
CA GLY A 7 10.21 -2.96 -3.55
C GLY A 7 9.11 -2.22 -4.30
N LEU A 8 7.96 -1.98 -3.66
CA LEU A 8 6.80 -1.33 -4.28
C LEU A 8 6.84 0.18 -4.03
N PHE A 9 7.34 0.93 -5.01
CA PHE A 9 7.40 2.40 -4.95
C PHE A 9 6.09 3.05 -5.41
N VAL A 10 5.15 3.23 -4.48
CA VAL A 10 3.77 3.66 -4.72
C VAL A 10 3.35 4.84 -3.82
N GLY A 11 2.27 5.53 -4.18
CA GLY A 11 1.74 6.67 -3.41
C GLY A 11 1.16 6.31 -2.04
N GLN A 12 0.88 7.31 -1.18
CA GLN A 12 0.37 7.08 0.18
C GLN A 12 -0.98 6.33 0.22
N SER A 13 -1.84 6.56 -0.77
CA SER A 13 -3.16 5.89 -0.86
C SER A 13 -3.01 4.37 -0.99
N SER A 14 -1.96 3.91 -1.67
CA SER A 14 -1.62 2.50 -1.82
C SER A 14 -1.26 1.85 -0.47
N GLY A 15 -0.53 2.58 0.39
CA GLY A 15 -0.25 2.14 1.75
C GLY A 15 -1.49 2.05 2.62
N ALA A 16 -2.38 3.04 2.52
CA ALA A 16 -3.67 3.03 3.22
C ALA A 16 -4.57 1.87 2.75
N ALA A 17 -4.66 1.64 1.44
CA ALA A 17 -5.42 0.54 0.86
C ALA A 17 -4.90 -0.82 1.33
N LEU A 18 -3.58 -1.03 1.31
CA LEU A 18 -2.98 -2.28 1.79
C LEU A 18 -3.21 -2.48 3.29
N LYS A 19 -3.14 -1.42 4.11
CA LYS A 19 -3.43 -1.53 5.54
C LYS A 19 -4.87 -2.02 5.78
N GLY A 20 -5.85 -1.42 5.11
CA GLY A 20 -7.24 -1.86 5.21
C GLY A 20 -7.44 -3.30 4.72
N ALA A 21 -6.75 -3.68 3.63
CA ALA A 21 -6.80 -5.04 3.13
C ALA A 21 -6.22 -6.07 4.11
N LEU A 22 -5.14 -5.72 4.83
CA LEU A 22 -4.57 -6.56 5.88
C LEU A 22 -5.54 -6.72 7.06
N ASP A 23 -6.27 -5.66 7.41
CA ASP A 23 -7.29 -5.73 8.47
C ASP A 23 -8.43 -6.68 8.08
N VAL A 24 -8.92 -6.57 6.84
CA VAL A 24 -9.91 -7.53 6.30
C VAL A 24 -9.33 -8.95 6.23
N ALA A 25 -8.05 -9.10 5.90
CA ALA A 25 -7.37 -10.40 5.87
C ALA A 25 -7.34 -11.05 7.25
N THR A 26 -7.13 -10.28 8.32
CA THR A 26 -7.10 -10.82 9.69
C THR A 26 -8.44 -11.33 10.18
N GLU A 27 -9.54 -10.81 9.65
CA GLU A 27 -10.91 -11.25 9.98
C GLU A 27 -11.40 -12.42 9.10
N SER A 28 -10.69 -12.71 8.01
CA SER A 28 -11.10 -13.71 7.02
C SER A 28 -10.47 -15.07 7.28
N GLU A 29 -11.28 -16.12 7.45
CA GLU A 29 -10.76 -17.49 7.63
C GLU A 29 -10.11 -18.05 6.36
N ARG A 30 -10.68 -17.75 5.18
CA ARG A 30 -10.19 -18.16 3.85
C ARG A 30 -10.64 -17.18 2.77
N GLY A 31 -9.79 -16.96 1.77
CA GLY A 31 -10.13 -16.16 0.59
C GLY A 31 -8.89 -15.59 -0.10
N VAL A 32 -9.13 -14.91 -1.23
CA VAL A 32 -8.11 -14.11 -1.92
C VAL A 32 -8.55 -12.65 -1.87
N ILE A 33 -7.70 -11.79 -1.30
CA ILE A 33 -7.93 -10.35 -1.25
C ILE A 33 -7.12 -9.69 -2.36
N VAL A 34 -7.78 -8.83 -3.13
CA VAL A 34 -7.16 -8.07 -4.21
C VAL A 34 -7.14 -6.59 -3.82
N VAL A 35 -5.99 -5.95 -3.97
CA VAL A 35 -5.77 -4.54 -3.60
C VAL A 35 -5.24 -3.77 -4.80
N LEU A 36 -5.83 -2.61 -5.07
CA LEU A 36 -5.36 -1.69 -6.10
C LEU A 36 -4.34 -0.71 -5.51
N LEU A 37 -3.17 -0.61 -6.14
CA LEU A 37 -2.18 0.42 -5.86
C LEU A 37 -2.29 1.47 -6.99
N PRO A 38 -2.95 2.62 -6.79
CA PRO A 38 -3.45 3.44 -7.90
C PRO A 38 -2.36 4.10 -8.74
N ASP A 39 -1.22 4.44 -8.13
CA ASP A 39 -0.13 5.15 -8.80
C ASP A 39 1.25 4.98 -8.14
N GLY A 40 2.28 5.38 -8.89
CA GLY A 40 3.68 5.28 -8.47
C GLY A 40 4.13 6.41 -7.54
N GLY A 41 5.03 6.08 -6.61
CA GLY A 41 5.54 6.96 -5.56
C GLY A 41 6.30 8.19 -6.06
N ALA A 42 6.80 8.14 -7.31
CA ALA A 42 7.57 9.22 -7.94
C ALA A 42 6.80 10.54 -8.03
N ARG A 43 5.46 10.47 -8.11
CA ARG A 43 4.58 11.65 -8.16
C ARG A 43 4.56 12.44 -6.85
N TYR A 44 5.09 11.86 -5.77
CA TYR A 44 5.02 12.41 -4.41
C TYR A 44 6.38 12.78 -3.82
N LEU A 45 7.44 12.84 -4.63
CA LEU A 45 8.80 13.19 -4.17
C LEU A 45 8.90 14.59 -3.55
N SER A 46 8.03 15.52 -3.93
CA SER A 46 7.95 16.87 -3.36
C SER A 46 7.13 16.96 -2.07
N THR A 47 6.46 15.87 -1.67
CA THR A 47 5.61 15.83 -0.47
C THR A 47 6.37 15.29 0.74
N ALA A 48 5.71 15.23 1.90
CA ALA A 48 6.29 14.64 3.11
C ALA A 48 6.30 13.10 3.12
N LEU A 49 5.77 12.42 2.09
CA LEU A 49 5.62 10.95 2.08
C LEU A 49 6.96 10.20 2.27
N TRP A 50 8.06 10.76 1.77
CA TRP A 50 9.38 10.13 1.75
C TRP A 50 10.40 10.81 2.66
N LYS A 51 9.96 11.76 3.49
CA LYS A 51 10.77 12.33 4.57
C LYS A 51 10.67 11.42 5.79
#